data_AF-G7VCJ1-F1
#
_entry.id   AF-G7VCJ1-F1
#
_cell.length_a   1.000
_cell.length_b   1.000
_cell.length_c   1.000
_cell.angle_alpha   90.00
_cell.angle_beta   90.00
_cell.angle_gamma   90.00
#
_symmetry.space_group_name_H-M   'P 1'
#
loop_
_entity.id
_entity.type
_entity.pdbx_description
1 polymer ?
#
loop_
_entity_poly.entity_id
_entity_poly.type
_entity_poly.pdbx_seq_one_letter_code
_entity_poly.pdbx_strand_id
1 'polypeptide(L)'
;MATSINNIDELVRAYFRRLEELGLGEWVDKVFPTSETFAKISAMSGRSAEEVVEQLARGVVDKIQVGVAEEVVGAPREVAVWLLARRLAMWYLQLAVELGVVRER
;
A
#
# COMPACT_ATOMS: atom_id res chain seq x y z
N MET A 1 3.69 22.36 14.96
CA MET A 1 2.76 21.35 14.42
C MET A 1 3.59 20.34 13.67
N ALA A 2 4.01 19.27 14.35
CA ALA A 2 4.73 18.15 13.76
C ALA A 2 3.81 16.94 13.94
N THR A 3 2.88 16.75 13.00
CA THR A 3 2.08 15.54 12.96
C THR A 3 3.04 14.45 12.51
N SER A 4 3.64 13.75 13.47
CA SER A 4 4.73 12.78 13.28
C SER A 4 4.52 11.89 12.04
N ILE A 5 5.29 12.21 11.00
CA ILE A 5 5.42 11.57 9.68
C ILE A 5 6.20 10.24 9.83
N ASN A 6 5.80 9.37 10.77
CA ASN A 6 6.55 8.15 11.11
C ASN A 6 5.71 6.85 11.16
N ASN A 7 4.53 6.86 10.55
CA ASN A 7 3.65 5.68 10.48
C ASN A 7 3.55 5.18 9.03
N ILE A 8 4.54 4.43 8.55
CA ILE A 8 4.19 3.34 7.63
C ILE A 8 3.18 2.53 8.44
N ASP A 9 1.95 2.46 7.92
CA ASP A 9 0.81 1.79 8.50
C ASP A 9 1.25 0.54 9.26
N GLU A 10 0.96 0.46 10.55
CA GLU A 10 1.40 -0.65 11.40
C GLU A 10 0.99 -2.00 10.78
N LEU A 11 -0.15 -2.05 10.07
CA LEU A 11 -0.61 -3.20 9.30
C LEU A 11 0.28 -3.51 8.09
N VAL A 12 0.77 -2.51 7.36
CA VAL A 12 1.69 -2.71 6.23
C VAL A 12 3.02 -3.25 6.74
N ARG A 13 3.54 -2.73 7.87
CA ARG A 13 4.74 -3.27 8.51
C ARG A 13 4.53 -4.70 9.00
N ALA A 14 3.41 -4.96 9.67
CA ALA A 14 3.07 -6.29 10.17
C ALA A 14 2.94 -7.29 9.03
N TYR A 15 2.32 -6.89 7.91
CA TYR A 15 2.21 -7.71 6.70
C TYR A 15 3.58 -8.06 6.11
N PHE A 16 4.46 -7.07 5.92
CA PHE A 16 5.80 -7.35 5.38
C PHE A 16 6.63 -8.22 6.33
N ARG A 17 6.63 -7.91 7.64
CA ARG A 17 7.30 -8.74 8.63
C ARG A 17 6.79 -10.18 8.57
N ARG A 18 5.48 -10.36 8.47
CA ARG A 18 4.89 -11.70 8.42
C ARG A 18 5.24 -12.45 7.14
N LEU A 19 5.31 -11.77 6.00
CA LEU A 19 5.83 -12.37 4.76
C LEU A 19 7.28 -12.83 4.94
N GLU A 20 8.14 -12.01 5.54
CA GLU A 20 9.54 -12.36 5.80
C GLU A 20 9.68 -13.54 6.75
N GLU A 21 8.92 -13.57 7.86
CA GLU A 21 8.89 -14.69 8.82
C GLU A 21 8.49 -16.01 8.17
N LEU A 22 7.62 -15.97 7.16
CA LEU A 22 7.15 -17.14 6.42
C LEU A 22 8.05 -17.50 5.22
N GLY A 23 9.15 -16.78 5.00
CA GLY A 23 10.04 -16.98 3.85
C GLY A 23 9.42 -16.58 2.51
N LEU A 24 8.35 -15.78 2.53
CA LEU A 24 7.59 -15.32 1.36
C LEU A 24 8.15 -14.02 0.78
N GLY A 25 9.47 -13.88 0.72
CA GLY A 25 10.14 -12.66 0.26
C GLY A 25 9.71 -12.22 -1.15
N GLU A 26 9.44 -13.17 -2.05
CA GLU A 26 8.95 -12.87 -3.41
C GLU A 26 7.62 -12.09 -3.43
N TRP A 27 6.80 -12.21 -2.38
CA TRP A 27 5.53 -11.50 -2.27
C TRP A 27 5.75 -10.05 -1.81
N VAL A 28 6.82 -9.80 -1.06
CA VAL A 28 7.25 -8.43 -0.73
C VAL A 28 7.58 -7.69 -2.01
N ASP A 29 8.38 -8.30 -2.90
CA ASP A 29 8.75 -7.70 -4.19
C ASP A 29 7.53 -7.42 -5.09
N LYS A 30 6.54 -8.33 -5.11
CA LYS A 30 5.30 -8.13 -5.88
C LYS A 30 4.50 -6.92 -5.39
N VAL A 31 4.45 -6.72 -4.08
CA VAL A 31 3.69 -5.64 -3.42
C VAL A 31 4.51 -4.36 -3.30
N PHE A 32 5.81 -4.37 -3.53
CA PHE A 32 6.61 -3.16 -3.45
C PHE A 32 6.25 -2.20 -4.61
N PRO A 33 6.12 -0.88 -4.35
CA PRO A 33 5.82 0.08 -5.42
C PRO A 33 6.99 0.16 -6.40
N THR A 34 6.68 0.11 -7.68
CA THR A 34 7.67 0.24 -8.76
C THR A 34 7.60 1.64 -9.38
N SER A 35 8.55 1.96 -10.25
CA SER A 35 8.51 3.20 -11.05
C SER A 35 7.20 3.36 -11.83
N GLU A 36 6.58 2.26 -12.28
CA GLU A 36 5.27 2.30 -12.94
C GLU A 36 4.16 2.75 -11.99
N THR A 37 4.19 2.29 -10.72
CA THR A 37 3.24 2.75 -9.69
C THR A 37 3.32 4.26 -9.51
N PHE A 38 4.54 4.81 -9.41
CA PHE A 38 4.74 6.25 -9.26
C PHE A 38 4.34 7.03 -10.51
N ALA A 39 4.60 6.50 -11.71
CA ALA A 39 4.14 7.10 -12.95
C ALA A 39 2.60 7.18 -13.02
N LYS A 40 1.89 6.12 -12.58
CA LYS A 40 0.41 6.13 -12.47
C LYS A 40 -0.07 7.18 -11.47
N ILE A 41 0.58 7.31 -10.32
CA ILE A 41 0.26 8.35 -9.33
C ILE A 41 0.42 9.75 -9.94
N SER A 42 1.54 9.99 -10.62
CA SER A 42 1.80 11.26 -11.30
C SER A 42 0.76 11.55 -12.40
N ALA A 43 0.36 10.55 -13.18
CA ALA A 43 -0.67 10.68 -14.22
C ALA A 43 -2.07 10.99 -13.65
N MET A 44 -2.32 10.64 -12.38
CA MET A 44 -3.54 10.97 -11.67
C MET A 44 -3.48 12.32 -10.93
N SER A 45 -2.41 13.11 -11.14
CA SER A 45 -2.28 14.45 -10.55
C SER A 45 -3.50 15.31 -10.87
N GLY A 46 -4.12 15.86 -9.81
CA GLY A 46 -5.34 16.66 -9.92
C GLY A 46 -6.64 15.90 -9.62
N ARG A 47 -6.58 14.58 -9.40
CA ARG A 47 -7.68 13.81 -8.79
C ARG A 47 -7.64 13.89 -7.27
N SER A 48 -8.76 13.52 -6.64
CA SER A 48 -8.85 13.44 -5.18
C SER A 48 -7.98 12.32 -4.64
N ALA A 49 -7.40 12.49 -3.45
CA ALA A 49 -6.59 11.45 -2.81
C ALA A 49 -7.35 10.12 -2.65
N GLU A 50 -8.65 10.18 -2.37
CA GLU A 50 -9.52 9.00 -2.27
C GLU A 50 -9.59 8.22 -3.59
N GLU A 51 -9.80 8.91 -4.72
CA GLU A 51 -9.85 8.27 -6.04
C GLU A 51 -8.53 7.62 -6.42
N VAL A 52 -7.41 8.28 -6.10
CA VAL A 52 -6.07 7.75 -6.34
C VAL A 52 -5.84 6.49 -5.52
N VAL A 53 -6.15 6.54 -4.22
CA VAL A 53 -6.03 5.39 -3.31
C VAL A 53 -6.90 4.23 -3.78
N GLU A 54 -8.13 4.48 -4.21
CA GLU A 54 -9.03 3.42 -4.67
C GLU A 54 -8.50 2.73 -5.94
N GLN A 55 -8.00 3.50 -6.91
CA GLN A 55 -7.41 2.92 -8.13
C GLN A 55 -6.13 2.13 -7.83
N LEU A 56 -5.26 2.66 -6.97
CA LEU A 56 -4.05 1.95 -6.55
C LEU A 56 -4.39 0.67 -5.79
N ALA A 57 -5.38 0.72 -4.89
CA ALA A 57 -5.84 -0.43 -4.12
C ALA A 57 -6.31 -1.55 -5.06
N ARG A 58 -7.16 -1.23 -6.04
CA ARG A 58 -7.59 -2.20 -7.06
C ARG A 58 -6.42 -2.84 -7.80
N GLY A 59 -5.36 -2.08 -8.08
CA GLY A 59 -4.17 -2.59 -8.79
C GLY A 59 -3.20 -3.44 -7.95
N VAL A 60 -3.35 -3.45 -6.62
CA VAL A 60 -2.49 -4.23 -5.71
C VAL A 60 -3.21 -5.45 -5.11
N VAL A 61 -4.55 -5.51 -5.15
CA VAL A 61 -5.34 -6.64 -4.60
C VAL A 61 -4.82 -8.00 -5.05
N ASP A 62 -4.56 -8.18 -6.36
CA ASP A 62 -4.10 -9.47 -6.91
C ASP A 62 -2.65 -9.81 -6.53
N LYS A 63 -1.91 -8.87 -5.96
CA LYS A 63 -0.52 -9.03 -5.52
C LYS A 63 -0.41 -9.36 -4.05
N ILE A 64 -1.53 -9.34 -3.31
CA ILE A 64 -1.55 -9.62 -1.87
C ILE A 64 -1.64 -11.12 -1.62
N GLN A 65 -0.80 -11.61 -0.72
CA GLN A 65 -0.91 -12.97 -0.22
C GLN A 65 -2.08 -13.01 0.77
N VAL A 66 -3.12 -13.73 0.39
CA VAL A 66 -4.41 -13.76 1.09
C VAL A 66 -4.32 -14.27 2.53
N GLY A 67 -3.67 -15.41 2.76
CA GLY A 67 -3.59 -16.01 4.09
C GLY A 67 -2.84 -15.12 5.10
N VAL A 68 -1.82 -14.40 4.62
CA VAL A 68 -1.07 -13.43 5.44
C VAL A 68 -1.91 -12.19 5.70
N ALA A 69 -2.68 -11.72 4.71
CA ALA A 69 -3.60 -10.62 4.91
C ALA A 69 -4.70 -10.97 5.94
N GLU A 70 -5.30 -12.15 5.86
CA GLU A 70 -6.29 -12.63 6.83
C GLU A 70 -5.71 -12.71 8.25
N GLU A 71 -4.49 -13.23 8.39
CA GLU A 71 -3.82 -13.36 9.68
C GLU A 71 -3.50 -11.98 10.30
N VAL A 72 -2.97 -11.06 9.49
CA VAL A 72 -2.52 -9.73 9.96
C VAL A 72 -3.69 -8.78 10.21
N VAL A 73 -4.72 -8.82 9.37
CA VAL A 73 -5.89 -7.94 9.50
C VAL A 73 -6.92 -8.52 10.46
N GLY A 74 -6.96 -9.84 10.66
CA GLY A 74 -7.92 -10.51 11.54
C GLY A 74 -9.35 -10.46 11.01
N ALA A 75 -9.52 -10.44 9.68
CA ALA A 75 -10.80 -10.31 9.00
C ALA A 75 -10.96 -11.38 7.91
N PRO A 76 -12.20 -11.66 7.43
CA PRO A 76 -12.42 -12.58 6.33
C PRO A 76 -11.68 -12.15 5.06
N ARG A 77 -11.17 -13.12 4.29
CA ARG A 77 -10.46 -12.99 3.00
C ARG A 77 -10.68 -11.69 2.24
N GLU A 78 -11.89 -11.48 1.71
CA GLU A 78 -12.17 -10.34 0.82
C GLU A 78 -11.99 -9.00 1.53
N VAL A 79 -12.41 -8.93 2.80
CA VAL A 79 -12.29 -7.74 3.65
C VAL A 79 -10.83 -7.50 4.01
N ALA A 80 -10.10 -8.54 4.41
CA ALA A 80 -8.70 -8.45 4.78
C ALA A 80 -7.83 -7.94 3.62
N VAL A 81 -8.00 -8.56 2.45
CA VAL A 81 -7.26 -8.18 1.23
C VAL A 81 -7.59 -6.75 0.81
N TRP A 82 -8.86 -6.37 0.81
CA TRP A 82 -9.26 -5.02 0.42
C TRP A 82 -8.75 -3.94 1.39
N LEU A 83 -8.87 -4.18 2.70
CA LEU A 83 -8.37 -3.25 3.72
C LEU A 83 -6.86 -3.06 3.60
N LEU A 84 -6.11 -4.17 3.45
CA LEU A 84 -4.67 -4.12 3.28
C LEU A 84 -4.27 -3.41 1.97
N ALA A 85 -4.98 -3.68 0.87
CA ALA A 85 -4.76 -3.01 -0.41
C ALA A 85 -4.92 -1.49 -0.29
N ARG A 86 -5.93 -1.02 0.44
CA ARG A 86 -6.10 0.43 0.72
C ARG A 86 -4.96 1.00 1.56
N ARG A 87 -4.48 0.28 2.59
CA ARG A 87 -3.32 0.74 3.38
C ARG A 87 -2.05 0.82 2.54
N LEU A 88 -1.79 -0.18 1.69
CA LEU A 88 -0.68 -0.18 0.74
C LEU A 88 -0.77 0.98 -0.26
N ALA A 89 -1.95 1.23 -0.80
CA ALA A 89 -2.21 2.34 -1.72
C ALA A 89 -1.95 3.72 -1.08
N MET A 90 -2.37 3.91 0.17
CA MET A 90 -2.06 5.13 0.94
C MET A 90 -0.55 5.27 1.16
N TRP A 91 0.13 4.17 1.49
CA TRP A 91 1.58 4.16 1.64
C TRP A 91 2.31 4.52 0.33
N TYR A 92 1.85 4.02 -0.83
CA TYR A 92 2.42 4.40 -2.12
C TYR A 92 2.24 5.89 -2.42
N LEU A 93 1.06 6.44 -2.11
CA LEU A 93 0.79 7.86 -2.31
C LEU A 93 1.69 8.72 -1.40
N GLN A 94 1.86 8.31 -0.15
CA GLN A 94 2.79 8.97 0.78
C GLN A 94 4.23 8.93 0.25
N LEU A 95 4.71 7.76 -0.18
CA LEU A 95 6.04 7.65 -0.80
C LEU A 95 6.18 8.54 -2.02
N ALA A 96 5.14 8.66 -2.85
CA ALA A 96 5.16 9.52 -4.02
C ALA A 96 5.29 11.01 -3.64
N VAL A 97 4.66 11.43 -2.54
CA VAL A 97 4.81 12.77 -1.98
C VAL A 97 6.24 12.97 -1.43
N GLU A 98 6.73 12.04 -0.63
CA GLU A 98 8.07 12.10 -0.02
C GLU A 98 9.18 12.13 -1.08
N LEU A 99 9.01 11.42 -2.19
CA LEU A 99 9.93 11.41 -3.33
C LEU A 99 9.75 12.61 -4.28
N GLY A 100 8.78 13.51 -4.02
CA GLY A 100 8.52 14.69 -4.85
C GLY A 100 7.85 14.39 -6.20
N VAL A 101 7.29 13.19 -6.39
CA VAL A 101 6.56 12.78 -7.60
C VAL A 101 5.22 13.53 -7.72
N VAL A 102 4.59 13.82 -6.59
CA VAL A 102 3.37 14.62 -6.46
C VAL A 102 3.53 15.65 -5.34
N ARG A 103 2.90 16.82 -5.47
CA ARG A 103 2.89 17.85 -4.41
C ARG A 103 1.65 17.67 -3.55
N GLU A 104 1.81 17.69 -2.22
CA GLU A 104 0.70 17.93 -1.30
C GLU A 104 0.02 19.23 -1.71
N ARG A 105 -1.28 19.18 -1.98
CA ARG A 105 -2.12 20.35 -2.21
C ARG A 105 -3.18 20.40 -1.14
#